data_AF-A0A7I7QV00-F1
#
_entry.id   AF-A0A7I7QV00-F1
#
_cell.length_a   1.000
_cell.length_b   1.000
_cell.length_c   1.000
_cell.angle_alpha   90.00
_cell.angle_beta   90.00
_cell.angle_gamma   90.00
#
_symmetry.space_group_name_H-M   'P 1'
#
loop_
_entity.id
_entity.type
_entity.pdbx_description
1 polymer ?
#
loop_
_entity_poly.entity_id
_entity_poly.type
_entity_poly.pdbx_seq_one_letter_code
_entity_poly.pdbx_strand_id
1 'polypeptide(L)'
;MPHPDPAAVARPPDEQAHGERRFALVVRPAKLGGMSSMKAAVAGALAVAGLWAGAAVANAEPTPAPTPPPAPKTTIDGDGTYTVGVDIAPGVYKSAGPLDGSACYWKRLNGDTMVDNGLTKKSPVVTIDPTDTTFRTSDCQSWEMTDCSQVDCKGPSGLPPGALGPLLSILGGQINPGATAPGPPPSAAPAPAG
;
A
#
# COMPACT_ATOMS: atom_id res chain seq x y z
N MET A 1 59.93 0.72 3.44
CA MET A 1 58.97 0.33 2.38
C MET A 1 57.74 1.22 2.52
N PRO A 2 57.66 2.37 1.83
CA PRO A 2 56.45 3.21 1.88
C PRO A 2 55.29 2.50 1.15
N HIS A 3 54.13 2.41 1.81
CA HIS A 3 52.87 1.93 1.24
C HIS A 3 52.21 3.05 0.40
N PRO A 4 51.64 2.76 -0.78
CA PRO A 4 50.95 3.78 -1.59
C PRO A 4 49.49 4.02 -1.16
N ASP A 5 49.10 5.30 -1.15
CA ASP A 5 47.72 5.83 -1.10
C ASP A 5 46.84 5.34 -2.26
N PRO A 6 45.56 4.99 -2.04
CA PRO A 6 44.56 4.90 -3.11
C PRO A 6 43.61 6.11 -3.08
N ALA A 7 44.07 7.26 -3.58
CA ALA A 7 43.22 8.38 -3.97
C ALA A 7 43.50 8.75 -5.44
N ALA A 8 42.82 8.10 -6.39
CA ALA A 8 42.55 8.61 -7.74
C ALA A 8 41.78 7.56 -8.57
N VAL A 9 40.45 7.56 -8.49
CA VAL A 9 39.63 7.10 -9.62
C VAL A 9 39.03 8.33 -10.27
N ALA A 10 39.51 8.60 -11.48
CA ALA A 10 39.13 9.71 -12.32
C ALA A 10 37.64 9.64 -12.70
N ARG A 11 36.97 10.79 -12.64
CA ARG A 11 35.65 11.02 -13.25
C ARG A 11 35.83 11.11 -14.77
N PRO A 12 35.06 10.40 -15.60
CA PRO A 12 35.00 10.67 -17.03
C PRO A 12 34.25 11.99 -17.32
N PRO A 13 34.65 12.76 -18.34
CA PRO A 13 33.98 13.97 -18.77
C PRO A 13 32.78 13.70 -19.70
N ASP A 14 31.72 14.46 -19.48
CA ASP A 14 30.72 14.99 -20.44
C ASP A 14 30.45 14.24 -21.77
N GLU A 15 29.24 13.67 -21.91
CA GLU A 15 28.56 13.59 -23.20
C GLU A 15 27.10 14.05 -23.02
N GLN A 16 26.87 15.29 -23.45
CA GLN A 16 25.58 15.94 -23.58
C GLN A 16 24.82 15.43 -24.81
N ALA A 17 23.49 15.67 -24.78
CA ALA A 17 22.57 15.80 -25.92
C ALA A 17 21.76 14.56 -26.34
N HIS A 18 20.72 14.26 -25.55
CA HIS A 18 19.44 13.81 -26.12
C HIS A 18 18.35 14.87 -25.87
N GLY A 19 17.98 15.50 -26.97
CA GLY A 19 17.17 16.70 -27.03
C GLY A 19 15.74 16.54 -26.55
N GLU A 20 15.24 17.66 -26.03
CA GLU A 20 13.84 17.95 -25.80
C GLU A 20 13.00 17.65 -27.05
N ARG A 21 12.08 16.69 -26.97
CA ARG A 21 10.93 16.61 -27.87
C ARG A 21 9.69 17.01 -27.10
N ARG A 22 9.45 18.32 -27.07
CA ARG A 22 8.19 18.94 -26.66
C ARG A 22 7.12 18.56 -27.68
N PHE A 23 6.32 17.54 -27.38
CA PHE A 23 5.09 17.26 -28.13
C PHE A 23 3.97 18.16 -27.57
N ALA A 24 3.98 19.43 -27.97
CA ALA A 24 2.82 20.30 -27.82
C ALA A 24 1.81 19.92 -28.91
N LEU A 25 0.88 19.02 -28.59
CA LEU A 25 -0.29 18.79 -29.42
C LEU A 25 -1.22 20.01 -29.30
N VAL A 26 -0.97 21.02 -30.14
CA VAL A 26 -1.89 22.13 -30.36
C VAL A 26 -3.10 21.59 -31.11
N VAL A 27 -4.17 21.28 -30.37
CA VAL A 27 -5.49 21.03 -30.94
C VAL A 27 -6.05 22.38 -31.39
N ARG A 28 -6.05 22.62 -32.70
CA ARG A 28 -6.70 23.79 -33.30
C ARG A 28 -8.22 23.58 -33.31
N PRO A 29 -9.04 24.59 -32.97
CA PRO A 29 -10.49 24.50 -33.07
C PRO A 29 -10.92 24.58 -34.54
N ALA A 30 -11.62 23.56 -35.04
CA ALA A 30 -12.33 23.65 -36.32
C ALA A 30 -13.67 24.36 -36.11
N LYS A 31 -13.88 25.41 -36.92
CA LYS A 31 -14.98 26.37 -36.89
C LYS A 31 -16.30 25.75 -37.35
N LEU A 32 -17.36 26.07 -36.61
CA LEU A 32 -18.76 25.76 -36.90
C LEU A 32 -19.29 26.64 -38.06
N GLY A 33 -20.00 26.05 -39.02
CA GLY A 33 -20.82 26.82 -39.95
C GLY A 33 -21.27 26.07 -41.20
N GLY A 34 -22.58 26.08 -41.47
CA GLY A 34 -23.12 25.94 -42.82
C GLY A 34 -24.19 24.88 -43.02
N MET A 35 -25.42 25.16 -42.57
CA MET A 35 -26.62 24.49 -43.07
C MET A 35 -26.83 24.90 -44.54
N SER A 36 -26.91 23.95 -45.47
CA SER A 36 -27.52 24.21 -46.78
C SER A 36 -28.10 22.96 -47.43
N SER A 37 -29.29 23.15 -47.97
CA SER A 37 -30.30 22.20 -48.42
C SER A 37 -29.86 21.29 -49.57
N MET A 38 -30.17 20.00 -49.51
CA MET A 38 -30.20 19.13 -50.69
C MET A 38 -31.64 18.82 -51.07
N LYS A 39 -31.99 19.36 -52.24
CA LYS A 39 -33.25 19.23 -52.95
C LYS A 39 -33.52 17.77 -53.32
N ALA A 40 -34.79 17.42 -53.28
CA ALA A 40 -35.35 16.16 -53.73
C ALA A 40 -35.01 15.85 -55.19
N ALA A 41 -34.74 14.58 -55.47
CA ALA A 41 -35.04 13.95 -56.75
C ALA A 41 -35.60 12.55 -56.46
N VAL A 42 -36.88 12.36 -56.80
CA VAL A 42 -37.62 11.10 -56.73
C VAL A 42 -37.70 10.52 -58.15
N ALA A 43 -37.22 9.30 -58.33
CA ALA A 43 -37.61 8.32 -59.36
C ALA A 43 -36.91 6.99 -59.00
N GLY A 44 -37.50 5.80 -58.86
CA GLY A 44 -38.85 5.29 -58.97
C GLY A 44 -38.75 3.75 -59.00
N ALA A 45 -39.56 3.06 -58.18
CA ALA A 45 -40.04 1.65 -58.25
C ALA A 45 -38.99 0.49 -58.20
N LEU A 46 -39.14 -0.68 -57.54
CA LEU A 46 -40.27 -1.52 -57.09
C LEU A 46 -39.86 -2.35 -55.85
N ALA A 47 -40.84 -2.73 -55.03
CA ALA A 47 -40.70 -3.39 -53.73
C ALA A 47 -40.28 -4.87 -53.77
N VAL A 48 -39.47 -5.30 -52.78
CA VAL A 48 -39.51 -6.67 -52.24
C VAL A 48 -39.48 -6.59 -50.71
N ALA A 49 -40.39 -7.34 -50.11
CA ALA A 49 -40.67 -7.45 -48.69
C ALA A 49 -39.46 -7.89 -47.83
N GLY A 50 -39.41 -7.36 -46.61
CA GLY A 50 -38.46 -7.78 -45.58
C GLY A 50 -38.64 -6.99 -44.28
N LEU A 51 -39.79 -7.15 -43.62
CA LEU A 51 -39.92 -6.83 -42.21
C LEU A 51 -38.93 -7.72 -41.44
N TRP A 52 -37.91 -7.12 -40.83
CA TRP A 52 -37.53 -7.27 -39.43
C TRP A 52 -36.45 -6.22 -39.13
N ALA A 53 -36.88 -5.10 -38.54
CA ALA A 53 -35.95 -4.25 -37.80
C ALA A 53 -35.48 -5.05 -36.59
N GLY A 54 -34.42 -5.84 -36.75
CA GLY A 54 -33.65 -6.32 -35.62
C GLY A 54 -33.03 -5.09 -34.97
N ALA A 55 -33.66 -4.58 -33.92
CA ALA A 55 -32.99 -3.69 -32.99
C ALA A 55 -31.72 -4.42 -32.57
N ALA A 56 -30.57 -3.95 -33.05
CA ALA A 56 -29.30 -4.33 -32.48
C ALA A 56 -29.36 -3.88 -31.01
N VAL A 57 -29.76 -4.79 -30.13
CA VAL A 57 -29.44 -4.70 -28.71
C VAL A 57 -27.92 -4.67 -28.68
N ALA A 58 -27.37 -3.46 -28.60
CA ALA A 58 -26.00 -3.26 -28.19
C ALA A 58 -25.94 -3.83 -26.77
N ASN A 59 -25.54 -5.10 -26.65
CA ASN A 59 -25.08 -5.63 -25.39
C ASN A 59 -23.85 -4.78 -25.05
N ALA A 60 -24.06 -3.75 -24.24
CA ALA A 60 -22.98 -3.03 -23.61
C ALA A 60 -22.21 -4.07 -22.78
N GLU A 61 -21.07 -4.49 -23.30
CA GLU A 61 -20.11 -5.29 -22.54
C GLU A 61 -19.84 -4.51 -21.24
N PRO A 62 -19.96 -5.15 -20.06
CA PRO A 62 -19.65 -4.47 -18.82
C PRO A 62 -18.18 -4.02 -18.89
N THR A 63 -17.95 -2.71 -18.91
CA THR A 63 -16.59 -2.18 -18.76
C THR A 63 -16.06 -2.67 -17.40
N PRO A 64 -14.89 -3.33 -17.35
CA PRO A 64 -14.31 -3.75 -16.08
C PRO A 64 -14.15 -2.53 -15.16
N ALA A 65 -14.66 -2.63 -13.93
CA ALA A 65 -14.45 -1.61 -12.92
C ALA A 65 -12.93 -1.42 -12.67
N PRO A 66 -12.46 -0.20 -12.36
CA PRO A 66 -11.06 0.02 -12.05
C PRO A 66 -10.64 -0.80 -10.82
N THR A 67 -9.48 -1.45 -10.93
CA THR A 67 -8.87 -2.19 -9.82
C THR A 67 -8.48 -1.21 -8.70
N PRO A 68 -8.76 -1.53 -7.42
CA PRO A 68 -8.31 -0.71 -6.30
C PRO A 68 -6.78 -0.51 -6.30
N PRO A 69 -6.28 0.64 -5.83
CA PRO A 69 -4.85 0.85 -5.65
C PRO A 69 -4.23 -0.22 -4.73
N PRO A 70 -2.94 -0.56 -4.92
CA PRO A 70 -2.22 -1.41 -3.99
C PRO A 70 -2.26 -0.85 -2.56
N ALA A 71 -2.30 -1.75 -1.57
CA ALA A 71 -2.19 -1.36 -0.17
C ALA A 71 -0.77 -0.86 0.15
N PRO A 72 -0.61 0.02 1.17
CA PRO A 72 0.70 0.44 1.64
C PRO A 72 1.53 -0.76 2.12
N LYS A 73 2.84 -0.69 1.92
CA LYS A 73 3.76 -1.76 2.29
C LYS A 73 4.03 -1.75 3.79
N THR A 74 4.49 -2.87 4.30
CA THR A 74 4.91 -3.06 5.70
C THR A 74 6.41 -3.33 5.82
N THR A 75 7.13 -3.14 4.71
CA THR A 75 8.57 -3.33 4.57
C THR A 75 9.14 -2.14 3.79
N ILE A 76 10.35 -1.72 4.15
CA ILE A 76 11.09 -0.64 3.51
C ILE A 76 12.44 -1.21 3.04
N ASP A 77 12.55 -1.48 1.75
CA ASP A 77 13.65 -2.28 1.19
C ASP A 77 14.99 -1.54 1.06
N GLY A 78 14.98 -0.20 1.17
CA GLY A 78 16.20 0.57 1.01
C GLY A 78 16.04 2.05 1.31
N ASP A 79 17.02 2.82 0.84
CA ASP A 79 17.05 4.26 1.05
C ASP A 79 15.97 4.96 0.24
N GLY A 80 15.40 6.01 0.83
CA GLY A 80 14.34 6.73 0.16
C GLY A 80 13.51 7.60 1.08
N THR A 81 12.52 8.22 0.47
CA THR A 81 11.47 9.00 1.13
C THR A 81 10.14 8.33 0.81
N TYR A 82 9.39 8.00 1.86
CA TYR A 82 8.18 7.19 1.82
C TYR A 82 7.02 7.98 2.40
N THR A 83 5.93 8.05 1.64
CA THR A 83 4.67 8.67 2.06
C THR A 83 3.92 7.71 2.96
N VAL A 84 3.67 8.11 4.20
CA VAL A 84 2.96 7.26 5.18
C VAL A 84 1.48 7.18 4.80
N GLY A 85 0.92 5.97 4.87
CA GLY A 85 -0.44 5.66 4.43
C GLY A 85 -0.61 5.45 2.92
N VAL A 86 0.43 5.68 2.12
CA VAL A 86 0.45 5.43 0.67
C VAL A 86 1.52 4.41 0.31
N ASP A 87 2.78 4.73 0.60
CA ASP A 87 3.92 3.85 0.30
C ASP A 87 4.13 2.82 1.41
N ILE A 88 4.01 3.27 2.67
CA ILE A 88 4.21 2.44 3.87
C ILE A 88 3.06 2.63 4.86
N ALA A 89 2.67 1.57 5.55
CA ALA A 89 1.67 1.65 6.61
C ALA A 89 2.25 2.32 7.88
N PRO A 90 1.46 3.07 8.66
CA PRO A 90 1.88 3.47 10.00
C PRO A 90 2.03 2.24 10.90
N GLY A 91 2.96 2.30 11.85
CA GLY A 91 3.26 1.17 12.74
C GLY A 91 4.66 1.25 13.34
N VAL A 92 5.04 0.20 14.05
CA VAL A 92 6.38 0.08 14.65
C VAL A 92 7.27 -0.69 13.69
N TYR A 93 8.42 -0.12 13.33
CA TYR A 93 9.39 -0.67 12.40
C TYR A 93 10.72 -0.92 13.08
N LYS A 94 11.41 -1.98 12.67
CA LYS A 94 12.78 -2.29 13.09
C LYS A 94 13.66 -2.49 11.86
N SER A 95 14.81 -1.83 11.83
CA SER A 95 15.86 -2.11 10.85
C SER A 95 16.94 -3.00 11.44
N ALA A 96 17.60 -3.82 10.62
CA ALA A 96 18.75 -4.62 11.03
C ALA A 96 19.96 -3.75 11.46
N GLY A 97 19.98 -2.45 11.13
CA GLY A 97 21.03 -1.51 11.51
C GLY A 97 21.65 -0.78 10.32
N PRO A 98 22.82 -0.15 10.49
CA PRO A 98 23.52 0.52 9.40
C PRO A 98 23.99 -0.46 8.31
N LEU A 99 24.14 0.04 7.09
CA LEU A 99 24.97 -0.63 6.09
C LEU A 99 26.44 -0.70 6.57
N ASP A 100 27.23 -1.58 5.96
CA ASP A 100 28.63 -1.76 6.37
C ASP A 100 29.44 -0.47 6.26
N GLY A 101 30.09 -0.09 7.36
CA GLY A 101 30.92 1.12 7.42
C GLY A 101 30.16 2.44 7.50
N SER A 102 28.83 2.44 7.59
CA SER A 102 28.00 3.66 7.64
C SER A 102 27.33 3.88 9.01
N ALA A 103 26.46 4.88 9.08
CA ALA A 103 25.53 5.09 10.19
C ALA A 103 24.11 5.23 9.61
N CYS A 104 23.16 4.47 10.15
CA CYS A 104 21.78 4.48 9.71
C CYS A 104 21.12 5.79 10.14
N TYR A 105 20.65 6.56 9.16
CA TYR A 105 19.89 7.77 9.37
C TYR A 105 18.41 7.54 9.04
N TRP A 106 17.54 8.13 9.86
CA TRP A 106 16.12 8.19 9.59
C TRP A 106 15.50 9.48 10.13
N LYS A 107 14.37 9.89 9.55
CA LYS A 107 13.54 10.97 10.06
C LYS A 107 12.06 10.77 9.73
N ARG A 108 11.21 11.33 10.59
CA ARG A 108 9.76 11.41 10.46
C ARG A 108 9.32 12.87 10.33
N LEU A 109 8.40 13.15 9.41
CA LEU A 109 7.84 14.49 9.20
C LEU A 109 6.31 14.44 9.21
N ASN A 110 5.68 15.45 9.81
CA ASN A 110 4.27 15.77 9.65
C ASN A 110 4.14 17.11 8.90
N GLY A 111 3.81 17.03 7.62
CA GLY A 111 4.01 18.13 6.67
C GLY A 111 5.48 18.52 6.62
N ASP A 112 5.75 19.80 6.83
CA ASP A 112 7.12 20.33 6.89
C ASP A 112 7.76 20.24 8.29
N THR A 113 7.00 19.78 9.30
CA THR A 113 7.48 19.71 10.68
C THR A 113 8.22 18.41 10.93
N MET A 114 9.45 18.49 11.44
CA MET A 114 10.19 17.32 11.89
C MET A 114 9.63 16.80 13.21
N VAL A 115 9.12 15.57 13.19
CA VAL A 115 8.56 14.90 14.36
C VAL A 115 9.67 14.24 15.17
N ASP A 116 10.55 13.49 14.49
CA ASP A 116 11.65 12.78 15.12
C ASP A 116 12.74 12.43 14.09
N ASN A 117 13.96 12.20 14.56
CA ASN A 117 15.06 11.70 13.74
C ASN A 117 16.07 10.88 14.55
N GLY A 118 16.89 10.11 13.86
CA GLY A 118 18.00 9.40 14.48
C GLY A 118 19.15 9.15 13.52
N LEU A 119 20.36 9.16 14.07
CA LEU A 119 21.59 8.72 13.41
C LEU A 119 22.28 7.70 14.32
N THR A 120 22.39 6.45 13.90
CA THR A 120 22.85 5.36 14.78
C THR A 120 23.73 4.33 14.08
N LYS A 121 24.66 3.75 14.85
CA LYS A 121 25.46 2.58 14.45
C LYS A 121 24.88 1.25 14.97
N LYS A 122 23.66 1.27 15.52
CA LYS A 122 22.95 0.11 16.07
C LYS A 122 21.63 -0.09 15.32
N SER A 123 21.02 -1.26 15.46
CA SER A 123 19.65 -1.56 14.99
C SER A 123 18.62 -0.63 15.67
N PRO A 124 17.96 0.27 14.92
CA PRO A 124 16.92 1.14 15.46
C PRO A 124 15.53 0.48 15.44
N VAL A 125 14.67 0.92 16.35
CA VAL A 125 13.22 0.68 16.33
C VAL A 125 12.53 2.05 16.33
N VAL A 126 11.57 2.24 15.43
CA VAL A 126 10.90 3.52 15.20
C VAL A 126 9.39 3.28 15.10
N THR A 127 8.61 4.05 15.85
CA THR A 127 7.17 4.14 15.64
C THR A 127 6.90 5.21 14.59
N ILE A 128 6.18 4.87 13.53
CA ILE A 128 5.68 5.79 12.50
C ILE A 128 4.19 5.96 12.77
N ASP A 129 3.79 7.17 13.14
CA ASP A 129 2.41 7.48 13.52
C ASP A 129 1.53 7.68 12.27
N PRO A 130 0.20 7.44 12.35
CA PRO A 130 -0.71 7.72 11.24
C PRO A 130 -0.78 9.20 10.83
N THR A 131 -0.32 10.10 11.69
CA THR A 131 -0.24 11.54 11.43
C THR A 131 1.08 11.97 10.80
N ASP A 132 2.08 11.09 10.76
CA ASP A 132 3.26 11.33 9.97
C ASP A 132 2.86 11.37 8.50
N THR A 133 3.43 12.30 7.77
CA THR A 133 3.25 12.41 6.32
C THR A 133 4.35 11.69 5.58
N THR A 134 5.57 11.72 6.13
CA THR A 134 6.76 11.24 5.43
C THR A 134 7.72 10.55 6.39
N PHE A 135 8.24 9.40 5.99
CA PHE A 135 9.40 8.75 6.58
C PHE A 135 10.56 8.76 5.57
N ARG A 136 11.74 9.20 6.00
CA ARG A 136 12.95 9.12 5.16
C ARG A 136 14.01 8.31 5.86
N THR A 137 14.68 7.44 5.12
CA THR A 137 15.79 6.62 5.62
C THR A 137 16.98 6.67 4.64
N SER A 138 18.19 6.57 5.17
CA SER A 138 19.44 6.56 4.40
C SER A 138 20.49 5.72 5.14
N ASP A 139 21.25 4.92 4.40
CA ASP A 139 22.32 4.07 4.93
C ASP A 139 21.84 3.06 5.99
N CYS A 140 20.57 2.67 5.93
CA CYS A 140 19.98 1.66 6.81
C CYS A 140 19.75 0.38 6.01
N GLN A 141 19.96 -0.77 6.65
CA GLN A 141 19.41 -2.04 6.19
C GLN A 141 17.86 -1.96 6.19
N SER A 142 17.21 -2.91 5.49
CA SER A 142 15.76 -2.93 5.35
C SER A 142 15.02 -2.79 6.69
N TRP A 143 13.88 -2.10 6.65
CA TRP A 143 12.99 -1.98 7.80
C TRP A 143 11.82 -2.93 7.66
N GLU A 144 11.52 -3.65 8.73
CA GLU A 144 10.36 -4.53 8.82
C GLU A 144 9.41 -4.04 9.91
N MET A 145 8.11 -3.98 9.60
CA MET A 145 7.09 -3.69 10.59
C MET A 145 6.99 -4.85 11.59
N THR A 146 7.15 -4.55 12.88
CA THR A 146 7.19 -5.57 13.94
C THR A 146 5.80 -6.06 14.35
N ASP A 147 4.75 -5.26 14.08
CA ASP A 147 3.38 -5.55 14.54
C ASP A 147 2.45 -6.15 13.47
N CYS A 148 2.98 -6.53 12.30
CA CYS A 148 2.16 -7.23 11.29
C CYS A 148 1.59 -8.59 11.74
N SER A 149 2.03 -9.00 12.93
CA SER A 149 1.55 -10.10 13.76
C SER A 149 0.05 -10.15 14.01
N GLN A 150 -0.55 -9.00 14.36
CA GLN A 150 -1.65 -9.05 15.31
C GLN A 150 -3.03 -8.72 14.75
N VAL A 151 -3.22 -7.70 13.92
CA VAL A 151 -4.58 -7.47 13.38
C VAL A 151 -4.60 -6.77 12.02
N ASP A 152 -3.67 -5.85 11.75
CA ASP A 152 -3.92 -4.84 10.70
C ASP A 152 -3.23 -5.12 9.35
N CYS A 153 -2.19 -5.96 9.29
CA CYS A 153 -1.53 -6.29 8.00
C CYS A 153 -2.26 -7.38 7.20
N LYS A 154 -3.30 -8.02 7.75
CA LYS A 154 -4.13 -9.02 7.02
C LYS A 154 -5.29 -8.37 6.26
N GLY A 155 -5.47 -7.04 6.37
CA GLY A 155 -6.70 -6.36 5.95
C GLY A 155 -7.87 -6.71 6.88
N PRO A 156 -9.04 -6.07 6.74
CA PRO A 156 -10.22 -6.42 7.51
C PRO A 156 -10.66 -7.82 7.11
N SER A 157 -10.18 -8.83 7.84
CA SER A 157 -10.85 -10.13 7.88
C SER A 157 -12.18 -9.85 8.55
N GLY A 158 -13.23 -9.69 7.75
CA GLY A 158 -14.60 -9.47 8.19
C GLY A 158 -15.10 -10.64 9.04
N LEU A 159 -14.70 -10.67 10.30
CA LEU A 159 -15.46 -11.38 11.32
C LEU A 159 -16.49 -10.39 11.86
N PRO A 160 -17.79 -10.59 11.60
CA PRO A 160 -18.80 -9.87 12.34
C PRO A 160 -18.65 -10.23 13.82
N PRO A 161 -18.86 -9.28 14.75
CA PRO A 161 -18.93 -9.58 16.17
C PRO A 161 -20.04 -10.64 16.39
N GLY A 162 -19.65 -11.88 16.69
CA GLY A 162 -20.59 -12.99 16.88
C GLY A 162 -20.20 -14.33 16.25
N ALA A 163 -19.17 -14.40 15.41
CA ALA A 163 -18.76 -15.66 14.76
C ALA A 163 -18.19 -16.73 15.73
N LEU A 164 -17.93 -16.38 16.99
CA LEU A 164 -17.53 -17.34 18.04
C LEU A 164 -18.72 -18.00 18.75
N GLY A 165 -19.94 -17.46 18.60
CA GLY A 165 -21.15 -18.01 19.20
C GLY A 165 -21.52 -19.42 18.72
N PRO A 166 -21.56 -19.70 17.41
CA PRO A 166 -22.03 -21.01 16.93
C PRO A 166 -21.00 -22.14 17.13
N LEU A 167 -19.70 -21.84 17.22
CA LEU A 167 -18.66 -22.85 17.46
C LEU A 167 -18.70 -23.40 18.90
N LEU A 168 -19.11 -22.60 19.88
CA LEU A 168 -19.32 -23.08 21.26
C LEU A 168 -20.60 -23.93 21.40
N SER A 169 -21.59 -23.76 20.53
CA SER A 169 -22.82 -24.58 20.55
C SER A 169 -22.62 -25.98 19.99
N ILE A 170 -21.69 -26.16 19.04
CA ILE A 170 -21.43 -27.49 18.43
C ILE A 170 -20.58 -28.36 19.38
N LEU A 171 -19.74 -27.76 20.23
CA LEU A 171 -18.96 -28.47 21.25
C LEU A 171 -19.65 -28.55 22.63
N GLY A 172 -20.85 -27.99 22.77
CA GLY A 172 -21.63 -27.96 24.01
C GLY A 172 -22.72 -29.04 24.13
N GLY A 173 -22.89 -29.89 23.12
CA GLY A 173 -23.99 -30.86 23.05
C GLY A 173 -23.81 -32.16 23.84
N GLN A 174 -22.72 -32.36 24.59
CA GLN A 174 -22.48 -33.63 25.28
C GLN A 174 -21.83 -33.51 26.67
N ILE A 175 -22.29 -32.57 27.50
CA ILE A 175 -22.03 -32.64 28.94
C ILE A 175 -23.35 -32.64 29.72
N ASN A 176 -23.64 -33.80 30.32
CA ASN A 176 -24.75 -34.04 31.23
C ASN A 176 -24.77 -32.98 32.36
N PRO A 177 -25.91 -32.37 32.71
CA PRO A 177 -26.03 -31.54 33.90
C PRO A 177 -26.12 -32.46 35.13
N GLY A 178 -24.97 -32.89 35.64
CA GLY A 178 -24.93 -33.85 36.75
C GLY A 178 -23.52 -34.13 37.24
N ALA A 179 -22.72 -33.10 37.49
CA ALA A 179 -21.48 -33.24 38.24
C ALA A 179 -21.20 -31.94 39.01
N THR A 180 -21.45 -31.99 40.30
CA THR A 180 -21.09 -30.97 41.29
C THR A 180 -19.58 -30.73 41.24
N ALA A 181 -19.17 -29.47 41.02
CA ALA A 181 -17.78 -29.06 41.14
C ALA A 181 -17.29 -29.24 42.59
N PRO A 182 -16.11 -29.83 42.84
CA PRO A 182 -15.45 -29.73 44.14
C PRO A 182 -14.97 -28.29 44.34
N GLY A 183 -15.33 -27.68 45.47
CA GLY A 183 -14.81 -26.37 45.85
C GLY A 183 -13.29 -26.38 46.06
N PRO A 184 -12.60 -25.23 45.92
CA PRO A 184 -11.17 -25.14 46.16
C PRO A 184 -10.83 -25.41 47.64
N PRO A 185 -9.71 -26.09 47.95
CA PRO A 185 -9.28 -26.30 49.32
C PRO A 185 -8.84 -24.98 49.97
N PRO A 186 -9.14 -24.73 51.26
CA PRO A 186 -8.61 -23.56 51.95
C PRO A 186 -7.16 -23.77 52.42
N SER A 187 -6.41 -22.67 52.28
CA SER A 187 -5.36 -22.17 53.18
C SER A 187 -4.01 -22.91 53.29
N ALA A 188 -2.93 -22.12 53.18
CA ALA A 188 -1.92 -22.05 54.24
C ALA A 188 -1.02 -20.80 54.07
N ALA A 189 -1.14 -19.87 55.01
CA ALA A 189 -0.02 -19.05 55.52
C ALA A 189 0.23 -19.52 56.97
N PRO A 190 1.29 -19.07 57.66
CA PRO A 190 2.69 -18.76 57.31
C PRO A 190 3.66 -19.58 58.22
N ALA A 191 5.00 -19.42 58.09
CA ALA A 191 5.95 -19.48 59.22
C ALA A 191 7.42 -19.20 58.78
N PRO A 192 8.32 -18.79 59.72
CA PRO A 192 9.36 -17.80 59.44
C PRO A 192 10.83 -18.27 59.59
N ALA A 193 11.72 -17.32 59.30
CA ALA A 193 13.06 -17.06 59.82
C ALA A 193 14.28 -17.85 59.31
N GLY A 194 15.26 -17.06 58.84
CA GLY A 194 16.66 -17.37 58.60
C GLY A 194 17.39 -16.07 58.29
#